data_AF-X1T3R3-F1
#
_entry.id   AF-X1T3R3-F1
#
_cell.length_a   1.000
_cell.length_b   1.000
_cell.length_c   1.000
_cell.angle_alpha   90.00
_cell.angle_beta   90.00
_cell.angle_gamma   90.00
#
_symmetry.space_group_name_H-M   'P 1'
#
loop_
_entity.id
_entity.type
_entity.pdbx_description
1 polymer ?
#
loop_
_entity_poly.entity_id
_entity_poly.type
_entity_poly.pdbx_seq_one_letter_code
_entity_poly.pdbx_strand_id
1 'polypeptide(L)'
;MEHIHYDEGGNARNIEVHGYPIFDTEGNVVQMIEYCLDITERKQAGEKLQLLSSVTQQVSDATIVTDLGFNITYVNKAAQDLFGYSAEEMLGERIGDFNAKPLPKKLEQEIVQTVASSKLWVGTLEKRRKDGSTFLGECHISPLYDKQGQISSYIDALQDITERKRAEDALRESEGRYRAVVEGTHDMIQSIGLDGRIIFVNKSWLDTLGYTEAELSSLNLFDIIHPDSQAHCQKMFAKVISGKSIHGIEAAFLTKDGRKILVEGNAAPRYIGDKVMASQGVFRDITERKQAEEARADEATRRRILIDQSLDGIVILDEDSKVLEANQRFAEMLGYTPEEVCELHTWDWDTQWTKEQLLEMGHKVDEAGLHLETYHRRKDGTILDVDISIN
;
A
#
# COMPACT_ATOMS: atom_id res chain seq x y z
N MET A 1 11.64 73.42 -7.19
CA MET A 1 11.86 72.51 -8.33
C MET A 1 12.94 71.53 -7.92
N GLU A 2 12.77 70.23 -8.17
CA GLU A 2 13.74 69.20 -7.78
C GLU A 2 14.73 68.92 -8.91
N HIS A 3 16.02 68.90 -8.59
CA HIS A 3 17.09 68.60 -9.54
C HIS A 3 18.11 67.64 -8.94
N ILE A 4 18.73 66.84 -9.81
CA ILE A 4 19.88 66.01 -9.44
C ILE A 4 21.14 66.83 -9.72
N HIS A 5 21.93 67.07 -8.69
CA HIS A 5 23.21 67.76 -8.76
C HIS A 5 24.35 66.78 -8.46
N TYR A 6 25.45 66.86 -9.18
CA TYR A 6 26.63 66.03 -8.92
C TYR A 6 27.66 66.86 -8.16
N ASP A 7 28.14 66.38 -7.01
CA ASP A 7 29.24 67.04 -6.30
C ASP A 7 30.59 66.84 -7.01
N GLU A 8 31.64 67.56 -6.57
CA GLU A 8 32.99 67.49 -7.17
C GLU A 8 33.60 66.07 -7.15
N GLY A 9 33.06 65.18 -6.30
CA GLY A 9 33.43 63.76 -6.24
C GLY A 9 32.60 62.85 -7.15
N GLY A 10 31.65 63.39 -7.91
CA GLY A 10 30.77 62.64 -8.80
C GLY A 10 29.56 62.00 -8.13
N ASN A 11 29.25 62.34 -6.87
CA ASN A 11 28.09 61.77 -6.18
C ASN A 11 26.81 62.55 -6.52
N ALA A 12 25.76 61.83 -6.90
CA ALA A 12 24.45 62.41 -7.17
C ALA A 12 23.76 62.83 -5.86
N ARG A 13 23.32 64.08 -5.80
CA ARG A 13 22.53 64.67 -4.71
C ARG A 13 21.20 65.16 -5.23
N ASN A 14 20.13 64.87 -4.51
CA ASN A 14 18.81 65.40 -4.80
C ASN A 14 18.67 66.76 -4.11
N ILE A 15 18.48 67.82 -4.89
CA ILE A 15 18.36 69.19 -4.40
C ILE A 15 16.95 69.71 -4.70
N GLU A 16 16.28 70.22 -3.68
CA GLU A 16 15.05 70.98 -3.82
C GLU A 16 15.37 72.48 -3.83
N VAL A 17 15.08 73.15 -4.95
CA VAL A 17 15.36 74.59 -5.13
C VAL A 17 14.09 75.40 -4.98
N HIS A 18 14.14 76.41 -4.12
CA HIS A 18 13.07 77.41 -3.95
C HIS A 18 13.59 78.78 -4.35
N GLY A 19 12.89 79.43 -5.28
CA GLY A 19 13.22 80.78 -5.76
C GLY A 19 12.11 81.77 -5.43
N TYR A 20 12.48 82.91 -4.85
CA TYR A 20 11.57 84.01 -4.55
C TYR A 20 12.03 85.27 -5.29
N PRO A 21 11.20 85.80 -6.21
CA PRO A 21 11.50 87.06 -6.88
C PRO A 21 11.26 88.23 -5.93
N ILE A 22 12.19 89.18 -5.92
CA ILE A 22 12.08 90.49 -5.28
C ILE A 22 11.78 91.51 -6.38
N PHE A 23 10.72 92.28 -6.18
CA PHE A 23 10.25 93.29 -7.12
C PHE A 23 10.65 94.69 -6.67
N ASP A 24 10.89 95.59 -7.62
CA ASP A 24 10.99 97.03 -7.35
C ASP A 24 9.61 97.68 -7.14
N THR A 25 9.62 99.00 -6.92
CA THR A 25 8.40 99.81 -6.76
C THR A 25 7.56 99.93 -8.03
N GLU A 26 8.09 99.57 -9.19
CA GLU A 26 7.38 99.56 -10.48
C GLU A 26 6.85 98.16 -10.84
N GLY A 27 7.12 97.15 -10.00
CA GLY A 27 6.67 95.76 -10.18
C GLY A 27 7.59 94.92 -11.07
N ASN A 28 8.80 95.40 -11.39
CA ASN A 28 9.78 94.63 -12.14
C ASN A 28 10.60 93.76 -11.18
N VAL A 29 10.93 92.53 -11.57
CA VAL A 29 11.84 91.66 -10.80
C VAL A 29 13.23 92.26 -10.85
N VAL A 30 13.76 92.68 -9.70
CA VAL A 30 15.12 93.25 -9.58
C VAL A 30 16.11 92.26 -9.00
N GLN A 31 15.64 91.25 -8.27
CA GLN A 31 16.50 90.22 -7.71
C GLN A 31 15.73 88.91 -7.56
N MET A 32 16.44 87.79 -7.61
CA MET A 32 15.92 86.47 -7.27
C MET A 32 16.73 85.97 -6.08
N ILE A 33 16.05 85.58 -5.00
CA ILE A 33 16.69 84.85 -3.90
C ILE A 33 16.36 83.38 -4.12
N GLU A 34 17.41 82.57 -4.21
CA GLU A 34 17.28 81.12 -4.28
C GLU A 34 17.91 80.50 -3.03
N TYR A 35 17.24 79.50 -2.46
CA TYR A 35 17.87 78.58 -1.52
C TYR A 35 17.64 77.14 -1.98
N CYS A 36 18.63 76.31 -1.68
CA CYS A 36 18.69 74.92 -2.09
C CYS A 36 18.71 74.05 -0.83
N LEU A 37 17.81 73.06 -0.76
CA LEU A 37 17.77 72.06 0.29
C LEU A 37 18.30 70.74 -0.25
N ASP A 38 19.31 70.16 0.42
CA ASP A 38 19.73 68.78 0.15
C ASP A 38 18.70 67.82 0.75
N ILE A 39 17.98 67.12 -0.12
CA ILE A 39 16.93 66.15 0.25
C ILE A 39 17.37 64.72 -0.05
N THR A 40 18.66 64.49 -0.31
CA THR A 40 19.22 63.19 -0.71
C THR A 40 18.90 62.09 0.30
N GLU A 41 19.15 62.33 1.60
CA GLU A 41 18.87 61.36 2.66
C GLU A 41 17.38 61.01 2.76
N ARG A 42 16.50 62.02 2.63
CA ARG A 42 15.05 61.83 2.71
C ARG A 42 14.54 60.96 1.56
N LYS A 43 15.03 61.18 0.33
CA LYS A 43 14.67 60.36 -0.83
C LYS A 43 15.23 58.95 -0.74
N GLN A 44 16.51 58.79 -0.38
CA GLN A 44 17.12 57.47 -0.22
C GLN A 44 16.43 56.65 0.87
N ALA A 45 15.99 57.27 1.97
CA ALA A 45 15.19 56.61 2.99
C ALA A 45 13.82 56.17 2.47
N GLY A 46 13.13 57.02 1.69
CA GLY A 46 11.84 56.69 1.06
C GLY A 46 11.93 55.56 0.04
N GLU A 47 12.95 55.59 -0.83
CA GLU A 47 13.22 54.55 -1.83
C GLU A 47 13.61 53.22 -1.17
N LYS A 48 14.43 53.26 -0.11
CA LYS A 48 14.79 52.06 0.65
C LYS A 48 13.59 51.44 1.36
N LEU A 49 12.68 52.26 1.90
CA LEU A 49 11.41 51.79 2.48
C LEU A 49 10.48 51.17 1.42
N GLN A 50 10.37 51.80 0.25
CA GLN A 50 9.62 51.22 -0.87
C GLN A 50 10.22 49.90 -1.35
N LEU A 51 11.55 49.83 -1.47
CA LEU A 51 12.25 48.61 -1.86
C LEU A 51 12.03 47.49 -0.82
N LEU A 52 12.21 47.77 0.47
CA LEU A 52 11.97 46.78 1.54
C LEU A 52 10.51 46.29 1.54
N SER A 53 9.55 47.20 1.34
CA SER A 53 8.12 46.85 1.20
C SER A 53 7.86 46.01 -0.05
N SER A 54 8.53 46.29 -1.17
CA SER A 54 8.39 45.51 -2.41
C SER A 54 8.98 44.11 -2.28
N VAL A 55 10.11 43.97 -1.56
CA VAL A 55 10.76 42.69 -1.32
C VAL A 55 9.88 41.82 -0.41
N THR A 56 9.30 42.36 0.66
CA THR A 56 8.37 41.60 1.53
C THR A 56 7.03 41.29 0.88
N GLN A 57 6.59 42.08 -0.12
CA GLN A 57 5.40 41.80 -0.92
C GLN A 57 5.62 40.70 -1.98
N GLN A 58 6.85 40.49 -2.44
CA GLN A 58 7.21 39.42 -3.39
C GLN A 58 7.56 38.10 -2.71
N VAL A 59 7.74 38.06 -1.38
CA VAL A 59 7.88 36.81 -0.63
C VAL A 59 6.58 36.02 -0.74
N SER A 60 6.69 34.77 -1.20
CA SER A 60 5.56 33.85 -1.36
C SER A 60 4.87 33.50 -0.05
N ASP A 61 5.59 33.58 1.07
CA ASP A 61 5.08 33.25 2.39
C ASP A 61 4.31 34.43 3.00
N ALA A 62 3.25 34.11 3.72
CA ALA A 62 2.46 35.09 4.44
C ALA A 62 3.33 35.69 5.55
N THR A 63 3.58 37.00 5.49
CA THR A 63 4.38 37.72 6.47
C THR A 63 3.49 38.60 7.32
N ILE A 64 3.54 38.41 8.64
CA ILE A 64 2.77 39.16 9.62
C ILE A 64 3.75 39.72 10.65
N VAL A 65 3.62 41.00 10.98
CA VAL A 65 4.37 41.62 12.10
C VAL A 65 3.38 42.03 13.17
N THR A 66 3.76 41.80 14.42
CA THR A 66 2.98 42.20 15.60
C THR A 66 3.79 43.11 16.52
N ASP A 67 3.09 43.87 17.36
CA ASP A 67 3.69 44.48 18.54
C ASP A 67 4.05 43.42 19.60
N LEU A 68 4.60 43.87 20.74
CA LEU A 68 4.93 42.99 21.88
C LEU A 68 3.71 42.37 22.57
N GLY A 69 2.51 42.93 22.33
CA GLY A 69 1.22 42.41 22.79
C GLY A 69 0.57 41.42 21.81
N PHE A 70 1.26 41.06 20.72
CA PHE A 70 0.76 40.19 19.65
C PHE A 70 -0.41 40.78 18.84
N ASN A 71 -0.56 42.11 18.84
CA ASN A 71 -1.49 42.81 17.95
C ASN A 71 -0.81 43.05 16.60
N ILE A 72 -1.51 42.79 15.51
CA ILE A 72 -0.97 42.87 14.15
C ILE A 72 -0.70 44.33 13.77
N THR A 73 0.53 44.64 13.39
CA THR A 73 0.97 45.98 12.96
C THR A 73 1.31 46.04 11.48
N TYR A 74 1.52 44.91 10.83
CA TYR A 74 1.73 44.81 9.39
C TYR A 74 1.35 43.42 8.86
N VAL A 75 0.82 43.38 7.65
CA VAL A 75 0.59 42.16 6.87
C VAL A 75 0.99 42.39 5.41
N ASN A 76 1.64 41.40 4.78
CA ASN A 76 1.89 41.45 3.34
C ASN A 76 0.66 40.97 2.54
N LYS A 77 0.76 41.03 1.20
CA LYS A 77 -0.34 40.59 0.31
C LYS A 77 -0.59 39.08 0.41
N ALA A 78 0.47 38.28 0.52
CA ALA A 78 0.35 36.84 0.70
C ALA A 78 -0.43 36.46 1.97
N ALA A 79 -0.25 37.17 3.08
CA ALA A 79 -1.03 36.98 4.30
C ALA A 79 -2.51 37.31 4.11
N GLN A 80 -2.83 38.42 3.43
CA GLN A 80 -4.20 38.79 3.11
C GLN A 80 -4.89 37.73 2.23
N ASP A 81 -4.19 37.26 1.19
CA ASP A 81 -4.71 36.23 0.27
C ASP A 81 -4.88 34.88 0.97
N LEU A 82 -3.94 34.52 1.85
CA LEU A 82 -4.01 33.30 2.65
C LEU A 82 -5.20 33.35 3.63
N PHE A 83 -5.31 34.38 4.46
CA PHE A 83 -6.39 34.43 5.46
C PHE A 83 -7.75 34.85 4.87
N GLY A 84 -7.78 35.50 3.72
CA GLY A 84 -8.99 36.04 3.08
C GLY A 84 -9.49 37.34 3.71
N TYR A 85 -8.68 38.00 4.53
CA TYR A 85 -8.97 39.31 5.14
C TYR A 85 -8.16 40.40 4.45
N SER A 86 -8.73 41.61 4.39
CA SER A 86 -7.97 42.81 4.00
C SER A 86 -7.00 43.22 5.10
N ALA A 87 -5.97 43.99 4.75
CA ALA A 87 -5.04 44.53 5.75
C ALA A 87 -5.77 45.37 6.82
N GLU A 88 -6.74 46.18 6.41
CA GLU A 88 -7.53 47.02 7.30
C GLU A 88 -8.33 46.22 8.34
N GLU A 89 -8.78 45.01 7.97
CA GLU A 89 -9.49 44.10 8.88
C GLU A 89 -8.56 43.35 9.83
N MET A 90 -7.28 43.19 9.47
CA MET A 90 -6.30 42.45 10.29
C MET A 90 -5.53 43.37 11.23
N LEU A 91 -5.26 44.62 10.84
CA LEU A 91 -4.46 45.55 11.62
C LEU A 91 -5.11 45.90 12.96
N GLY A 92 -4.36 45.79 14.05
CA GLY A 92 -4.82 46.03 15.42
C GLY A 92 -5.44 44.82 16.11
N GLU A 93 -5.89 43.81 15.37
CA GLU A 93 -6.40 42.57 15.93
C GLU A 93 -5.28 41.70 16.50
N ARG A 94 -5.60 40.84 17.46
CA ARG A 94 -4.62 39.91 18.04
C ARG A 94 -4.43 38.73 17.09
N ILE A 95 -3.18 38.41 16.72
CA ILE A 95 -2.89 37.28 15.81
C ILE A 95 -3.43 35.93 16.31
N GLY A 96 -3.64 35.81 17.62
CA GLY A 96 -4.25 34.64 18.26
C GLY A 96 -5.71 34.40 17.87
N ASP A 97 -6.45 35.43 17.46
CA ASP A 97 -7.88 35.35 17.11
C ASP A 97 -8.11 34.71 15.72
N PHE A 98 -7.04 34.64 14.92
CA PHE A 98 -6.98 33.95 13.63
C PHE A 98 -6.63 32.46 13.77
N ASN A 99 -6.48 31.94 14.99
CA ASN A 99 -6.39 30.50 15.22
C ASN A 99 -7.79 29.86 15.12
N ALA A 100 -7.86 28.62 14.62
CA ALA A 100 -9.11 27.88 14.54
C ALA A 100 -9.69 27.55 15.92
N LYS A 101 -8.81 27.35 16.91
CA LYS A 101 -9.14 27.04 18.30
C LYS A 101 -8.21 27.80 19.24
N PRO A 102 -8.66 28.14 20.47
CA PRO A 102 -7.76 28.69 21.49
C PRO A 102 -6.56 27.77 21.71
N LEU A 103 -5.36 28.34 21.74
CA LEU A 103 -4.16 27.57 21.99
C LEU A 103 -4.13 27.06 23.44
N PRO A 104 -3.59 25.85 23.71
CA PRO A 104 -3.32 25.43 25.06
C PRO A 104 -2.38 26.43 25.76
N LYS A 105 -2.70 26.82 27.01
CA LYS A 105 -1.90 27.80 27.79
C LYS A 105 -0.41 27.49 27.80
N LYS A 106 -0.04 26.21 27.87
CA LYS A 106 1.36 25.76 27.86
C LYS A 106 2.06 26.13 26.54
N LEU A 107 1.40 25.94 25.40
CA LEU A 107 1.93 26.27 24.09
C LEU A 107 2.01 27.80 23.89
N GLU A 108 1.00 28.53 24.34
CA GLU A 108 1.02 30.01 24.31
C GLU A 108 2.21 30.55 25.13
N GLN A 109 2.42 30.03 26.34
CA GLN A 109 3.57 30.39 27.18
C GLN A 109 4.90 30.03 26.53
N GLU A 110 4.99 28.86 25.89
CA GLU A 110 6.19 28.42 25.16
C GLU A 110 6.55 29.39 24.02
N ILE A 111 5.57 29.75 23.19
CA ILE A 111 5.75 30.73 22.10
C ILE A 111 6.28 32.04 22.68
N VAL A 112 5.56 32.60 23.65
CA VAL A 112 5.89 33.90 24.27
C VAL A 112 7.30 33.88 24.89
N GLN A 113 7.62 32.85 25.67
CA GLN A 113 8.94 32.75 26.32
C GLN A 113 10.07 32.59 25.30
N THR A 114 9.84 31.83 24.23
CA THR A 114 10.85 31.60 23.18
C THR A 114 11.20 32.91 22.49
N VAL A 115 10.19 33.63 22.00
CA VAL A 115 10.42 34.87 21.24
C VAL A 115 10.89 36.03 22.14
N ALA A 116 10.40 36.11 23.38
CA ALA A 116 10.88 37.10 24.36
C ALA A 116 12.32 36.83 24.81
N SER A 117 12.80 35.59 24.69
CA SER A 117 14.20 35.22 24.96
C SER A 117 15.10 35.35 23.73
N SER A 118 14.70 36.15 22.74
CA SER A 118 15.46 36.38 21.50
C SER A 118 15.66 35.14 20.63
N LYS A 119 14.78 34.13 20.72
CA LYS A 119 14.88 32.89 19.94
C LYS A 119 13.78 32.77 18.89
N LEU A 120 14.09 32.10 17.78
CA LEU A 120 13.11 31.67 16.78
C LEU A 120 12.22 30.58 17.39
N TRP A 121 10.91 30.75 17.26
CA TRP A 121 9.95 29.68 17.49
C TRP A 121 9.45 29.12 16.15
N VAL A 122 9.44 27.80 16.01
CA VAL A 122 8.91 27.10 14.84
C VAL A 122 7.84 26.12 15.31
N GLY A 123 6.66 26.15 14.71
CA GLY A 123 5.62 25.21 15.02
C GLY A 123 4.43 25.26 14.07
N THR A 124 3.60 24.22 14.13
CA THR A 124 2.38 24.12 13.33
C THR A 124 1.17 24.52 14.17
N LEU A 125 0.39 25.47 13.69
CA LEU A 125 -0.85 25.94 14.31
C LEU A 125 -2.03 25.77 13.35
N GLU A 126 -3.20 25.39 13.87
CA GLU A 126 -4.44 25.38 13.09
C GLU A 126 -4.99 26.82 13.03
N LYS A 127 -5.01 27.39 11.83
CA LYS A 127 -5.48 28.75 11.54
C LYS A 127 -6.85 28.72 10.88
N ARG A 128 -7.58 29.83 10.95
CA ARG A 128 -8.91 29.98 10.36
C ARG A 128 -8.94 31.14 9.38
N ARG A 129 -9.48 30.90 8.19
CA ARG A 129 -9.73 31.90 7.16
C ARG A 129 -11.07 32.63 7.40
N LYS A 130 -11.28 33.73 6.69
CA LYS A 130 -12.51 34.53 6.76
C LYS A 130 -13.79 33.76 6.41
N ASP A 131 -13.69 32.82 5.48
CA ASP A 131 -14.80 31.96 5.06
C ASP A 131 -15.13 30.84 6.06
N GLY A 132 -14.37 30.74 7.17
CA GLY A 132 -14.52 29.73 8.21
C GLY A 132 -13.74 28.44 7.96
N SER A 133 -13.11 28.27 6.79
CA SER A 133 -12.22 27.13 6.54
C SER A 133 -10.96 27.20 7.41
N THR A 134 -10.39 26.03 7.73
CA THR A 134 -9.16 25.93 8.52
C THR A 134 -8.00 25.41 7.68
N PHE A 135 -6.79 25.82 8.07
CA PHE A 135 -5.55 25.33 7.45
C PHE A 135 -4.46 25.13 8.51
N LEU A 136 -3.51 24.26 8.20
CA LEU A 136 -2.31 24.06 9.02
C LEU A 136 -1.26 25.08 8.59
N GLY A 137 -1.00 26.04 9.46
CA GLY A 137 0.04 27.04 9.28
C GLY A 137 1.34 26.63 9.98
N GLU A 138 2.42 26.47 9.22
CA GLU A 138 3.79 26.39 9.74
C GLU A 138 4.27 27.82 10.01
N CYS A 139 4.40 28.17 11.29
CA CYS A 139 4.73 29.51 11.78
C CYS A 139 6.21 29.57 12.16
N HIS A 140 6.92 30.57 11.65
CA HIS A 140 8.30 30.89 11.99
C HIS A 140 8.36 32.27 12.64
N ILE A 141 8.26 32.30 13.97
CA ILE A 141 8.10 33.54 14.75
C ILE A 141 9.45 33.98 15.29
N SER A 142 9.91 35.15 14.88
CA SER A 142 11.19 35.74 15.32
C SER A 142 11.01 37.15 15.89
N PRO A 143 11.84 37.56 16.85
CA PRO A 143 11.88 38.94 17.32
C PRO A 143 12.60 39.86 16.33
N LEU A 144 12.06 41.07 16.18
CA LEU A 144 12.69 42.19 15.50
C LEU A 144 13.19 43.21 16.54
N TYR A 145 14.26 43.91 16.20
CA TYR A 145 14.97 44.80 17.13
C TYR A 145 14.89 46.27 16.68
N ASP A 146 14.81 47.18 17.65
CA ASP A 146 14.97 48.61 17.42
C ASP A 146 16.44 49.02 17.25
N LYS A 147 16.68 50.33 17.08
CA LYS A 147 18.03 50.89 16.93
C LYS A 147 18.88 50.76 18.20
N GLN A 148 18.26 50.51 19.35
CA GLN A 148 18.90 50.34 20.64
C GLN A 148 19.19 48.86 20.95
N GLY A 149 18.83 47.95 20.05
CA GLY A 149 19.02 46.50 20.20
C GLY A 149 18.00 45.84 21.12
N GLN A 150 16.90 46.52 21.45
CA GLN A 150 15.79 45.94 22.21
C GLN A 150 14.74 45.36 21.27
N ILE A 151 14.03 44.32 21.72
CA ILE A 151 12.94 43.73 20.92
C ILE A 151 11.83 44.77 20.75
N SER A 152 11.50 45.12 19.52
CA SER A 152 10.46 46.10 19.18
C SER A 152 9.15 45.46 18.73
N SER A 153 9.23 44.28 18.12
CA SER A 153 8.11 43.61 17.47
C SER A 153 8.44 42.14 17.20
N TYR A 154 7.45 41.35 16.81
CA TYR A 154 7.64 39.99 16.32
C TYR A 154 7.24 39.88 14.85
N ILE A 155 7.96 39.07 14.08
CA ILE A 155 7.63 38.73 12.70
C ILE A 155 7.32 37.23 12.62
N ASP A 156 6.20 36.88 12.00
CA ASP A 156 5.82 35.51 11.66
C ASP A 156 5.88 35.35 10.13
N ALA A 157 6.68 34.39 9.67
CA ALA A 157 6.58 33.86 8.32
C ALA A 157 5.73 32.59 8.38
N LEU A 158 4.59 32.63 7.70
CA LEU A 158 3.55 31.62 7.76
C LEU A 158 3.38 30.93 6.41
N GLN A 159 3.49 29.60 6.43
CA GLN A 159 3.26 28.76 5.26
C GLN A 159 2.06 27.83 5.48
N ASP A 160 1.17 27.72 4.49
CA ASP A 160 0.13 26.69 4.48
C ASP A 160 0.73 25.35 4.07
N ILE A 161 0.70 24.39 4.99
CA ILE A 161 1.24 23.05 4.77
C ILE A 161 0.13 21.99 4.66
N THR A 162 -1.13 22.42 4.52
CA THR A 162 -2.29 21.52 4.50
C THR A 162 -2.22 20.51 3.37
N GLU A 163 -1.95 20.95 2.14
CA GLU A 163 -1.84 20.04 0.98
C GLU A 163 -0.65 19.10 1.11
N ARG A 164 0.51 19.62 1.53
CA ARG A 164 1.71 18.81 1.80
C ARG A 164 1.41 17.71 2.81
N LYS A 165 0.79 18.04 3.95
CA LYS A 165 0.43 17.07 4.99
C LYS A 165 -0.60 16.05 4.52
N ARG A 166 -1.63 16.48 3.79
CA ARG A 166 -2.62 15.55 3.22
C ARG A 166 -1.99 14.57 2.23
N ALA A 167 -1.05 15.03 1.39
CA ALA A 167 -0.34 14.17 0.45
C ALA A 167 0.57 13.17 1.19
N GLU A 168 1.31 13.62 2.20
CA GLU A 168 2.12 12.76 3.07
C GLU A 168 1.28 11.70 3.78
N ASP A 169 0.14 12.09 4.37
CA ASP A 169 -0.74 11.17 5.08
C ASP A 169 -1.42 10.18 4.14
N ALA A 170 -1.90 10.63 2.98
CA ALA A 170 -2.48 9.76 1.97
C ALA A 170 -1.46 8.74 1.44
N LEU A 171 -0.21 9.16 1.22
CA LEU A 171 0.88 8.28 0.84
C LEU A 171 1.14 7.24 1.93
N ARG A 172 1.30 7.69 3.19
CA ARG A 172 1.53 6.82 4.35
C ARG A 172 0.40 5.82 4.57
N GLU A 173 -0.85 6.24 4.43
CA GLU A 173 -2.02 5.35 4.52
C GLU A 173 -2.05 4.34 3.37
N SER A 174 -1.73 4.78 2.15
CA SER A 174 -1.63 3.90 0.99
C SER A 174 -0.52 2.86 1.16
N GLU A 175 0.66 3.26 1.62
CA GLU A 175 1.78 2.37 1.92
C GLU A 175 1.42 1.38 3.04
N GLY A 176 0.76 1.85 4.09
CA GLY A 176 0.29 1.02 5.20
C GLY A 176 -0.73 -0.03 4.75
N ARG A 177 -1.72 0.36 3.93
CA ARG A 177 -2.70 -0.58 3.37
C ARG A 177 -2.05 -1.59 2.44
N TYR A 178 -1.14 -1.16 1.57
CA TYR A 178 -0.40 -2.06 0.68
C TYR A 178 0.40 -3.09 1.49
N ARG A 179 1.14 -2.64 2.51
CA ARG A 179 1.91 -3.52 3.40
C ARG A 179 1.01 -4.53 4.12
N ALA A 180 -0.12 -4.10 4.68
CA ALA A 180 -1.05 -4.98 5.38
C ALA A 180 -1.64 -6.06 4.46
N VAL A 181 -1.97 -5.71 3.21
CA VAL A 181 -2.45 -6.69 2.23
C VAL A 181 -1.34 -7.69 1.90
N VAL A 182 -0.13 -7.22 1.58
CA VAL A 182 0.99 -8.09 1.16
C VAL A 182 1.49 -9.01 2.28
N GLU A 183 1.55 -8.50 3.52
CA GLU A 183 1.99 -9.26 4.69
C GLU A 183 0.90 -10.17 5.26
N GLY A 184 -0.38 -9.87 5.01
CA GLY A 184 -1.52 -10.66 5.49
C GLY A 184 -1.89 -11.88 4.64
N THR A 185 -1.29 -12.04 3.45
CA THR A 185 -1.55 -13.21 2.59
C THR A 185 -0.67 -14.40 2.97
N HIS A 186 -1.22 -15.62 2.88
CA HIS A 186 -0.43 -16.85 3.01
C HIS A 186 0.37 -17.20 1.75
N ASP A 187 0.09 -16.51 0.64
CA ASP A 187 0.82 -16.71 -0.61
C ASP A 187 2.18 -15.99 -0.54
N MET A 188 3.19 -16.62 -1.11
CA MET A 188 4.52 -16.07 -1.25
C MET A 188 4.53 -15.05 -2.38
N ILE A 189 4.81 -13.80 -2.05
CA ILE A 189 4.92 -12.70 -3.01
C ILE A 189 6.39 -12.39 -3.20
N GLN A 190 6.82 -12.28 -4.46
CA GLN A 190 8.20 -11.94 -4.81
C GLN A 190 8.26 -10.95 -5.97
N SER A 191 9.26 -10.07 -5.93
CA SER A 191 9.66 -9.23 -7.05
C SER A 191 11.10 -9.54 -7.40
N ILE A 192 11.33 -9.94 -8.65
CA ILE A 192 12.63 -10.38 -9.15
C ILE A 192 13.10 -9.42 -10.24
N GLY A 193 14.32 -8.92 -10.14
CA GLY A 193 14.95 -8.09 -11.15
C GLY A 193 15.23 -8.84 -12.44
N LEU A 194 15.52 -8.13 -13.53
CA LEU A 194 15.76 -8.74 -14.85
C LEU A 194 16.97 -9.70 -14.87
N ASP A 195 17.89 -9.53 -13.92
CA ASP A 195 19.07 -10.38 -13.70
C ASP A 195 18.81 -11.58 -12.77
N GLY A 196 17.56 -11.76 -12.32
CA GLY A 196 17.16 -12.82 -11.41
C GLY A 196 17.39 -12.50 -9.93
N ARG A 197 17.90 -11.32 -9.57
CA ARG A 197 18.07 -10.93 -8.16
C ARG A 197 16.74 -10.66 -7.48
N ILE A 198 16.64 -11.01 -6.21
CA ILE A 198 15.44 -10.74 -5.41
C ILE A 198 15.45 -9.26 -4.99
N ILE A 199 14.43 -8.52 -5.42
CA ILE A 199 14.24 -7.10 -5.07
C ILE A 199 13.38 -6.97 -3.82
N PHE A 200 12.34 -7.81 -3.71
CA PHE A 200 11.37 -7.76 -2.63
C PHE A 200 10.71 -9.13 -2.47
N VAL A 201 10.39 -9.49 -1.23
CA VAL A 201 9.53 -10.63 -0.89
C VAL A 201 8.63 -10.25 0.28
N ASN A 202 7.49 -10.92 0.44
CA ASN A 202 6.68 -10.77 1.65
C ASN A 202 7.13 -11.72 2.77
N LYS A 203 6.53 -11.57 3.95
CA LYS A 203 6.83 -12.39 5.12
C LYS A 203 6.59 -13.88 4.87
N SER A 204 5.49 -14.26 4.22
CA SER A 204 5.19 -15.68 3.93
C SER A 204 6.26 -16.32 3.06
N TRP A 205 6.84 -15.60 2.10
CA TRP A 205 7.99 -16.10 1.33
C TRP A 205 9.20 -16.45 2.22
N LEU A 206 9.53 -15.57 3.17
CA LEU A 206 10.63 -15.79 4.12
C LEU A 206 10.34 -16.98 5.04
N ASP A 207 9.15 -17.02 5.62
CA ASP A 207 8.72 -18.06 6.57
C ASP A 207 8.65 -19.44 5.88
N THR A 208 8.08 -19.51 4.67
CA THR A 208 7.93 -20.77 3.92
C THR A 208 9.26 -21.33 3.41
N LEU A 209 10.16 -20.46 2.91
CA LEU A 209 11.45 -20.89 2.36
C LEU A 209 12.58 -20.91 3.39
N GLY A 210 12.38 -20.33 4.58
CA GLY A 210 13.33 -20.35 5.69
C GLY A 210 14.50 -19.36 5.56
N TYR A 211 14.33 -18.29 4.79
CA TYR A 211 15.35 -17.25 4.60
C TYR A 211 15.06 -16.01 5.45
N THR A 212 16.09 -15.22 5.71
CA THR A 212 15.96 -13.90 6.37
C THR A 212 16.12 -12.76 5.37
N GLU A 213 15.57 -11.58 5.67
CA GLU A 213 15.70 -10.40 4.80
C GLU A 213 17.17 -10.05 4.48
N ALA A 214 18.07 -10.20 5.45
CA ALA A 214 19.49 -9.90 5.29
C ALA A 214 20.16 -10.77 4.20
N GLU A 215 19.65 -11.98 3.98
CA GLU A 215 20.22 -12.95 3.05
C GLU A 215 19.76 -12.72 1.60
N LEU A 216 18.62 -12.03 1.39
CA LEU A 216 18.01 -11.84 0.06
C LEU A 216 18.95 -11.18 -0.94
N SER A 217 19.79 -10.24 -0.49
CA SER A 217 20.73 -9.50 -1.34
C SER A 217 21.75 -10.41 -2.05
N SER A 218 22.00 -11.59 -1.50
CA SER A 218 22.97 -12.57 -2.01
C SER A 218 22.32 -13.69 -2.83
N LEU A 219 20.98 -13.74 -2.89
CA LEU A 219 20.23 -14.81 -3.56
C LEU A 219 19.82 -14.41 -4.98
N ASN A 220 19.88 -15.40 -5.87
CA ASN A 220 19.23 -15.36 -7.17
C ASN A 220 18.00 -16.29 -7.17
N LEU A 221 16.98 -15.95 -7.94
CA LEU A 221 15.80 -16.78 -8.15
C LEU A 221 16.16 -18.24 -8.50
N PHE A 222 17.19 -18.46 -9.32
CA PHE A 222 17.58 -19.81 -9.74
C PHE A 222 18.32 -20.63 -8.68
N ASP A 223 18.75 -20.02 -7.58
CA ASP A 223 19.29 -20.73 -6.40
C ASP A 223 18.16 -21.38 -5.59
N ILE A 224 16.96 -20.82 -5.67
CA ILE A 224 15.76 -21.26 -4.95
C ILE A 224 14.92 -22.23 -5.79
N ILE A 225 15.01 -22.18 -7.11
CA ILE A 225 14.27 -23.12 -7.96
C ILE A 225 14.97 -24.48 -7.91
N HIS A 226 14.22 -25.53 -7.59
CA HIS A 226 14.71 -26.91 -7.61
C HIS A 226 15.23 -27.27 -9.01
N PRO A 227 16.35 -28.03 -9.12
CA PRO A 227 16.96 -28.42 -10.40
C PRO A 227 15.95 -28.92 -11.46
N ASP A 228 15.04 -29.83 -11.07
CA ASP A 228 13.96 -30.35 -11.95
C ASP A 228 13.10 -29.27 -12.62
N SER A 229 12.94 -28.10 -11.97
CA SER A 229 12.09 -27.00 -12.44
C SER A 229 12.87 -25.85 -13.09
N GLN A 230 14.21 -25.84 -13.04
CA GLN A 230 15.01 -24.71 -13.52
C GLN A 230 14.76 -24.40 -15.01
N ALA A 231 14.83 -25.40 -15.88
CA ALA A 231 14.63 -25.19 -17.32
C ALA A 231 13.21 -24.70 -17.66
N HIS A 232 12.20 -25.15 -16.91
CA HIS A 232 10.82 -24.68 -17.06
C HIS A 232 10.69 -23.22 -16.62
N CYS A 233 11.16 -22.90 -15.40
CA CYS A 233 11.08 -21.56 -14.83
C CYS A 233 11.92 -20.54 -15.62
N GLN A 234 13.07 -20.90 -16.18
CA GLN A 234 13.86 -20.02 -17.06
C GLN A 234 13.05 -19.58 -18.29
N LYS A 235 12.35 -20.51 -18.94
CA LYS A 235 11.49 -20.21 -20.09
C LYS A 235 10.33 -19.28 -19.71
N MET A 236 9.72 -19.51 -18.55
CA MET A 236 8.63 -18.68 -18.05
C MET A 236 9.13 -17.29 -17.66
N PHE A 237 10.25 -17.19 -16.94
CA PHE A 237 10.87 -15.93 -16.57
C PHE A 237 11.22 -15.08 -17.80
N ALA A 238 11.82 -15.68 -18.84
CA ALA A 238 12.12 -15.00 -20.10
C ALA A 238 10.87 -14.40 -20.78
N LYS A 239 9.75 -15.13 -20.75
CA LYS A 239 8.46 -14.63 -21.26
C LYS A 239 7.93 -13.48 -20.40
N VAL A 240 8.02 -13.56 -19.07
CA VAL A 240 7.57 -12.49 -18.17
C VAL A 240 8.36 -11.21 -18.39
N ILE A 241 9.68 -11.27 -18.43
CA ILE A 241 10.51 -10.07 -18.66
C ILE A 241 10.36 -9.50 -20.08
N SER A 242 9.86 -10.28 -21.03
CA SER A 242 9.46 -9.80 -22.36
C SER A 242 8.07 -9.12 -22.40
N GLY A 243 7.40 -8.99 -21.25
CA GLY A 243 6.12 -8.31 -21.11
C GLY A 243 4.90 -9.23 -21.09
N LYS A 244 5.06 -10.56 -21.01
CA LYS A 244 3.93 -11.51 -21.02
C LYS A 244 3.61 -12.04 -19.63
N SER A 245 2.39 -11.83 -19.14
CA SER A 245 1.90 -12.48 -17.93
C SER A 245 1.69 -13.97 -18.15
N ILE A 246 1.97 -14.76 -17.12
CA ILE A 246 1.87 -16.22 -17.13
C ILE A 246 1.08 -16.66 -15.90
N HIS A 247 0.13 -17.55 -16.12
CA HIS A 247 -0.75 -18.10 -15.10
C HIS A 247 -0.54 -19.61 -14.95
N GLY A 248 -0.86 -20.15 -13.77
CA GLY A 248 -0.83 -21.60 -13.51
C GLY A 248 0.57 -22.20 -13.62
N ILE A 249 1.59 -21.48 -13.16
CA ILE A 249 2.96 -21.97 -13.10
C ILE A 249 3.03 -22.97 -11.95
N GLU A 250 3.20 -24.25 -12.26
CA GLU A 250 3.60 -25.26 -11.28
C GLU A 250 5.12 -25.44 -11.34
N ALA A 251 5.78 -25.32 -10.18
CA ALA A 251 7.23 -25.50 -10.06
C ALA A 251 7.59 -26.11 -8.71
N ALA A 252 8.82 -26.61 -8.59
CA ALA A 252 9.40 -27.00 -7.32
C ALA A 252 10.43 -25.97 -6.86
N PHE A 253 10.30 -25.49 -5.62
CA PHE A 253 11.28 -24.63 -4.96
C PHE A 253 12.06 -25.42 -3.90
N LEU A 254 13.22 -24.91 -3.54
CA LEU A 254 14.10 -25.36 -2.49
C LEU A 254 14.10 -24.34 -1.37
N THR A 255 13.77 -24.81 -0.18
CA THR A 255 13.95 -24.07 1.06
C THR A 255 15.44 -24.03 1.42
N LYS A 256 15.80 -23.15 2.36
CA LYS A 256 17.18 -23.01 2.85
C LYS A 256 17.76 -24.30 3.44
N ASP A 257 16.93 -25.11 4.10
CA ASP A 257 17.31 -26.41 4.67
C ASP A 257 17.31 -27.55 3.63
N GLY A 258 17.05 -27.24 2.35
CA GLY A 258 17.12 -28.20 1.24
C GLY A 258 15.85 -29.01 1.01
N ARG A 259 14.75 -28.72 1.73
CA ARG A 259 13.45 -29.34 1.50
C ARG A 259 12.86 -28.86 0.17
N LYS A 260 12.33 -29.81 -0.60
CA LYS A 260 11.58 -29.54 -1.84
C LYS A 260 10.14 -29.19 -1.48
N ILE A 261 9.65 -28.05 -1.98
CA ILE A 261 8.24 -27.67 -1.92
C ILE A 261 7.67 -27.55 -3.33
N LEU A 262 6.41 -27.92 -3.50
CA LEU A 262 5.66 -27.70 -4.74
C LEU A 262 4.91 -26.38 -4.64
N VAL A 263 5.07 -25.54 -5.64
CA VAL A 263 4.43 -24.23 -5.69
C VAL A 263 3.58 -24.08 -6.94
N GLU A 264 2.45 -23.41 -6.79
CA GLU A 264 1.57 -23.02 -7.89
C GLU A 264 1.37 -21.51 -7.87
N GLY A 265 1.46 -20.84 -9.01
CA GLY A 265 1.35 -19.39 -9.00
C GLY A 265 1.26 -18.71 -10.36
N ASN A 266 1.32 -17.39 -10.30
CA ASN A 266 1.28 -16.53 -11.47
C ASN A 266 2.49 -15.59 -11.43
N ALA A 267 2.95 -15.19 -12.61
CA ALA A 267 4.01 -14.19 -12.74
C ALA A 267 3.67 -13.17 -13.83
N ALA A 268 3.89 -11.89 -13.54
CA ALA A 268 3.58 -10.77 -14.41
C ALA A 268 4.73 -9.75 -14.46
N PRO A 269 4.91 -9.03 -15.58
CA PRO A 269 5.88 -7.95 -15.67
C PRO A 269 5.50 -6.76 -14.78
N ARG A 270 6.49 -6.18 -14.10
CA ARG A 270 6.39 -4.89 -13.41
C ARG A 270 7.02 -3.80 -14.27
N TYR A 271 6.23 -2.79 -14.63
CA TYR A 271 6.66 -1.69 -15.48
C TYR A 271 7.06 -0.45 -14.66
N ILE A 272 7.98 0.35 -15.20
CA ILE A 272 8.18 1.75 -14.85
C ILE A 272 8.15 2.53 -16.17
N GLY A 273 7.09 3.34 -16.37
CA GLY A 273 6.75 3.84 -17.70
C GLY A 273 6.45 2.67 -18.64
N ASP A 274 7.02 2.68 -19.84
CA ASP A 274 6.83 1.63 -20.85
C ASP A 274 7.85 0.48 -20.76
N LYS A 275 8.76 0.52 -19.78
CA LYS A 275 9.86 -0.45 -19.65
C LYS A 275 9.58 -1.47 -18.56
N VAL A 276 9.73 -2.76 -18.88
CA VAL A 276 9.74 -3.83 -17.87
C VAL A 276 10.99 -3.70 -17.01
N MET A 277 10.81 -3.63 -15.69
CA MET A 277 11.88 -3.47 -14.71
C MET A 277 12.05 -4.68 -13.81
N ALA A 278 11.00 -5.48 -13.65
CA ALA A 278 11.00 -6.66 -12.79
C ALA A 278 9.93 -7.66 -13.22
N SER A 279 10.03 -8.87 -12.71
CA SER A 279 8.95 -9.85 -12.65
C SER A 279 8.32 -9.79 -11.26
N GLN A 280 6.99 -9.73 -11.16
CA GLN A 280 6.23 -9.94 -9.92
C GLN A 280 5.60 -11.33 -9.96
N GLY A 281 5.80 -12.11 -8.90
CA GLY A 281 5.26 -13.45 -8.77
C GLY A 281 4.47 -13.61 -7.48
N VAL A 282 3.38 -14.37 -7.55
CA VAL A 282 2.60 -14.81 -6.40
C VAL A 282 2.49 -16.32 -6.49
N PHE A 283 2.97 -17.02 -5.45
CA PHE A 283 3.09 -18.46 -5.42
C PHE A 283 2.53 -19.02 -4.12
N ARG A 284 1.72 -20.06 -4.21
CA ARG A 284 1.18 -20.80 -3.08
C ARG A 284 1.94 -22.11 -2.93
N ASP A 285 2.30 -22.47 -1.69
CA ASP A 285 2.77 -23.82 -1.38
C ASP A 285 1.58 -24.79 -1.48
N ILE A 286 1.70 -25.78 -2.37
CA ILE A 286 0.70 -26.80 -2.64
C ILE A 286 1.20 -28.20 -2.26
N THR A 287 2.31 -28.28 -1.51
CA THR A 287 2.96 -29.55 -1.14
C THR A 287 2.00 -30.46 -0.38
N GLU A 288 1.37 -29.96 0.69
CA GLU A 288 0.41 -30.75 1.49
C GLU A 288 -0.78 -31.22 0.65
N ARG A 289 -1.29 -30.35 -0.23
CA ARG A 289 -2.39 -30.69 -1.13
C ARG A 289 -2.01 -31.82 -2.08
N LYS A 290 -0.87 -31.70 -2.77
CA LYS A 290 -0.40 -32.73 -3.72
C LYS A 290 -0.07 -34.05 -3.02
N GLN A 291 0.53 -34.00 -1.82
CA GLN A 291 0.77 -35.21 -1.02
C GLN A 291 -0.52 -35.90 -0.59
N ALA A 292 -1.55 -35.12 -0.19
CA ALA A 292 -2.85 -35.68 0.15
C ALA A 292 -3.58 -36.28 -1.06
N GLU A 293 -3.46 -35.66 -2.23
CA GLU A 293 -4.01 -36.19 -3.49
C GLU A 293 -3.33 -37.49 -3.91
N GLU A 294 -2.00 -37.54 -3.85
CA GLU A 294 -1.21 -38.74 -4.18
C GLU A 294 -1.50 -39.88 -3.19
N ALA A 295 -1.52 -39.60 -1.89
CA ALA A 295 -1.85 -40.61 -0.87
C ALA A 295 -3.26 -41.22 -1.07
N ARG A 296 -4.25 -40.40 -1.43
CA ARG A 296 -5.60 -40.91 -1.76
C ARG A 296 -5.61 -41.73 -3.04
N ALA A 297 -4.87 -41.31 -4.06
CA ALA A 297 -4.76 -42.05 -5.33
C ALA A 297 -4.08 -43.41 -5.13
N ASP A 298 -3.02 -43.45 -4.34
CA ASP A 298 -2.31 -44.68 -3.97
C ASP A 298 -3.19 -45.59 -3.12
N GLU A 299 -3.93 -45.04 -2.15
CA GLU A 299 -4.86 -45.82 -1.34
C GLU A 299 -6.00 -46.41 -2.19
N ALA A 300 -6.60 -45.62 -3.08
CA ALA A 300 -7.63 -46.11 -4.00
C ALA A 300 -7.09 -47.22 -4.92
N THR A 301 -5.87 -47.04 -5.44
CA THR A 301 -5.20 -48.06 -6.26
C THR A 301 -4.93 -49.33 -5.47
N ARG A 302 -4.45 -49.21 -4.23
CA ARG A 302 -4.19 -50.33 -3.33
C ARG A 302 -5.46 -51.08 -2.96
N ARG A 303 -6.55 -50.37 -2.64
CA ARG A 303 -7.86 -50.97 -2.35
C ARG A 303 -8.37 -51.78 -3.53
N ARG A 304 -8.30 -51.22 -4.75
CA ARG A 304 -8.70 -51.93 -5.98
C ARG A 304 -7.88 -53.21 -6.19
N ILE A 305 -6.55 -53.13 -6.07
CA ILE A 305 -5.68 -54.32 -6.21
C ILE A 305 -6.03 -55.40 -5.18
N LEU A 306 -6.28 -55.03 -3.92
CA LEU A 306 -6.64 -55.99 -2.88
C LEU A 306 -7.98 -56.68 -3.15
N ILE A 307 -8.98 -55.93 -3.63
CA ILE A 307 -10.29 -56.47 -4.00
C ILE A 307 -10.16 -57.43 -5.20
N ASP A 308 -9.44 -57.02 -6.25
CA ASP A 308 -9.25 -57.82 -7.47
C ASP A 308 -8.37 -59.05 -7.27
N GLN A 309 -7.38 -59.00 -6.38
CA GLN A 309 -6.51 -60.14 -6.06
C GLN A 309 -7.05 -61.05 -4.96
N SER A 310 -8.23 -60.76 -4.41
CA SER A 310 -8.87 -61.63 -3.43
C SER A 310 -9.19 -62.99 -4.05
N LEU A 311 -8.97 -64.07 -3.28
CA LEU A 311 -9.38 -65.42 -3.67
C LEU A 311 -10.88 -65.66 -3.47
N ASP A 312 -11.52 -64.79 -2.69
CA ASP A 312 -12.96 -64.78 -2.44
C ASP A 312 -13.68 -63.86 -3.44
N GLY A 313 -14.91 -64.23 -3.79
CA GLY A 313 -15.79 -63.38 -4.57
C GLY A 313 -16.33 -62.25 -3.71
N ILE A 314 -16.02 -61.00 -4.07
CA ILE A 314 -16.52 -59.80 -3.39
C ILE A 314 -17.52 -59.13 -4.32
N VAL A 315 -18.70 -58.82 -3.79
CA VAL A 315 -19.77 -58.13 -4.50
C VAL A 315 -20.36 -57.04 -3.60
N ILE A 316 -20.55 -55.85 -4.17
CA ILE A 316 -21.20 -54.70 -3.56
C ILE A 316 -22.54 -54.54 -4.27
N LEU A 317 -23.60 -54.42 -3.49
CA LEU A 317 -24.98 -54.36 -3.98
C LEU A 317 -25.60 -52.99 -3.67
N ASP A 318 -26.59 -52.56 -4.46
CA ASP A 318 -27.44 -51.43 -4.12
C ASP A 318 -28.62 -51.85 -3.22
N GLU A 319 -29.48 -50.88 -2.87
CA GLU A 319 -30.67 -51.10 -2.03
C GLU A 319 -31.67 -52.09 -2.65
N ASP A 320 -31.65 -52.26 -3.98
CA ASP A 320 -32.50 -53.21 -4.71
C ASP A 320 -31.82 -54.57 -4.91
N SER A 321 -30.68 -54.81 -4.27
CA SER A 321 -29.84 -56.00 -4.41
C SER A 321 -29.30 -56.22 -5.83
N LYS A 322 -29.18 -55.16 -6.63
CA LYS A 322 -28.47 -55.18 -7.91
C LYS A 322 -26.97 -55.03 -7.66
N VAL A 323 -26.14 -55.68 -8.46
CA VAL A 323 -24.68 -55.50 -8.37
C VAL A 323 -24.27 -54.08 -8.78
N LEU A 324 -23.65 -53.37 -7.85
CA LEU A 324 -22.96 -52.09 -8.11
C LEU A 324 -21.51 -52.31 -8.54
N GLU A 325 -20.81 -53.21 -7.85
CA GLU A 325 -19.41 -53.53 -8.09
C GLU A 325 -19.15 -54.98 -7.73
N ALA A 326 -18.34 -55.68 -8.51
CA ALA A 326 -17.88 -57.02 -8.19
C ALA A 326 -16.42 -57.18 -8.58
N ASN A 327 -15.66 -57.92 -7.77
CA ASN A 327 -14.30 -58.25 -8.13
C ASN A 327 -14.26 -59.31 -9.24
N GLN A 328 -13.12 -59.38 -9.93
CA GLN A 328 -12.91 -60.36 -11.01
C GLN A 328 -13.18 -61.81 -10.56
N ARG A 329 -12.82 -62.13 -9.32
CA ARG A 329 -12.99 -63.47 -8.76
C ARG A 329 -14.46 -63.89 -8.65
N PHE A 330 -15.35 -62.99 -8.24
CA PHE A 330 -16.79 -63.26 -8.16
C PHE A 330 -17.39 -63.59 -9.52
N ALA A 331 -17.01 -62.81 -10.55
CA ALA A 331 -17.43 -63.06 -11.93
C ALA A 331 -16.96 -64.44 -12.43
N GLU A 332 -15.68 -64.78 -12.20
CA GLU A 332 -15.12 -66.09 -12.55
C GLU A 332 -15.79 -67.25 -11.81
N MET A 333 -16.08 -67.10 -10.52
CA MET A 333 -16.74 -68.13 -9.71
C MET A 333 -18.14 -68.48 -10.25
N LEU A 334 -18.88 -67.48 -10.72
CA LEU A 334 -20.21 -67.64 -11.30
C LEU A 334 -20.21 -67.91 -12.82
N GLY A 335 -19.07 -67.74 -13.49
CA GLY A 335 -18.92 -67.98 -14.93
C GLY A 335 -19.46 -66.84 -15.81
N TYR A 336 -19.53 -65.62 -15.28
CA TYR A 336 -19.93 -64.42 -16.00
C TYR A 336 -18.71 -63.53 -16.32
N THR A 337 -18.87 -62.63 -17.28
CA THR A 337 -17.93 -61.50 -17.45
C THR A 337 -18.24 -60.39 -16.45
N PRO A 338 -17.27 -59.55 -16.04
CA PRO A 338 -17.51 -58.45 -15.11
C PRO A 338 -18.67 -57.53 -15.55
N GLU A 339 -18.78 -57.25 -16.85
CA GLU A 339 -19.85 -56.42 -17.41
C GLU A 339 -21.23 -57.10 -17.28
N GLU A 340 -21.31 -58.41 -17.44
CA GLU A 340 -22.55 -59.16 -17.28
C GLU A 340 -22.99 -59.25 -15.81
N VAL A 341 -22.03 -59.36 -14.88
CA VAL A 341 -22.32 -59.44 -13.45
C VAL A 341 -23.01 -58.17 -12.94
N CYS A 342 -22.61 -56.99 -13.43
CA CYS A 342 -23.23 -55.71 -13.03
C CYS A 342 -24.71 -55.58 -13.42
N GLU A 343 -25.23 -56.45 -14.28
CA GLU A 343 -26.66 -56.47 -14.63
C GLU A 343 -27.48 -57.47 -13.81
N LEU A 344 -26.83 -58.26 -12.95
CA LEU A 344 -27.48 -59.27 -12.13
C LEU A 344 -27.98 -58.69 -10.79
N HIS A 345 -28.98 -59.35 -10.24
CA HIS A 345 -29.43 -59.19 -8.86
C HIS A 345 -29.15 -60.48 -8.08
N THR A 346 -29.16 -60.40 -6.75
CA THR A 346 -28.86 -61.54 -5.86
C THR A 346 -29.68 -62.79 -6.15
N TRP A 347 -30.97 -62.66 -6.51
CA TRP A 347 -31.85 -63.78 -6.85
C TRP A 347 -31.57 -64.42 -8.23
N ASP A 348 -30.75 -63.79 -9.06
CA ASP A 348 -30.37 -64.36 -10.36
C ASP A 348 -29.34 -65.49 -10.20
N TRP A 349 -28.53 -65.43 -9.14
CA TRP A 349 -27.55 -66.48 -8.81
C TRP A 349 -27.89 -67.24 -7.53
N ASP A 350 -28.50 -66.67 -6.49
CA ASP A 350 -28.89 -67.44 -5.30
C ASP A 350 -30.04 -68.40 -5.65
N THR A 351 -29.96 -69.63 -5.14
CA THR A 351 -30.94 -70.69 -5.42
C THR A 351 -31.74 -71.15 -4.20
N GLN A 352 -31.37 -70.68 -3.02
CA GLN A 352 -31.95 -71.13 -1.77
C GLN A 352 -33.12 -70.24 -1.34
N TRP A 353 -33.11 -68.96 -1.72
CA TRP A 353 -34.08 -67.98 -1.27
C TRP A 353 -34.81 -67.25 -2.38
N THR A 354 -36.01 -66.75 -2.07
CA THR A 354 -36.77 -65.91 -3.01
C THR A 354 -36.28 -64.48 -2.98
N LYS A 355 -36.65 -63.71 -4.01
CA LYS A 355 -36.39 -62.27 -4.09
C LYS A 355 -36.82 -61.52 -2.81
N GLU A 356 -38.02 -61.80 -2.31
CA GLU A 356 -38.57 -61.14 -1.13
C GLU A 356 -37.75 -61.46 0.12
N GLN A 357 -37.27 -62.70 0.25
CA GLN A 357 -36.44 -63.13 1.37
C GLN A 357 -35.05 -62.49 1.31
N LEU A 358 -34.43 -62.44 0.13
CA LEU A 358 -33.11 -61.80 -0.06
C LEU A 358 -33.16 -60.30 0.25
N LEU A 359 -34.20 -59.59 -0.23
CA LEU A 359 -34.40 -58.17 0.09
C LEU A 359 -34.63 -57.98 1.59
N GLU A 360 -35.46 -58.82 2.22
CA GLU A 360 -35.70 -58.76 3.66
C GLU A 360 -34.42 -59.04 4.48
N MET A 361 -33.56 -59.94 4.01
CA MET A 361 -32.27 -60.22 4.62
C MET A 361 -31.31 -59.03 4.49
N GLY A 362 -31.21 -58.41 3.31
CA GLY A 362 -30.42 -57.20 3.10
C GLY A 362 -30.83 -56.04 4.03
N HIS A 363 -32.13 -55.87 4.26
CA HIS A 363 -32.64 -54.84 5.18
C HIS A 363 -32.44 -55.16 6.68
N LYS A 364 -32.14 -56.41 7.03
CA LYS A 364 -31.97 -56.87 8.42
C LYS A 364 -30.52 -57.05 8.85
N VAL A 365 -29.56 -56.85 7.94
CA VAL A 365 -28.13 -56.87 8.27
C VAL A 365 -27.84 -55.67 9.18
N ASP A 366 -27.41 -55.95 10.41
CA ASP A 366 -26.97 -54.95 11.38
C ASP A 366 -25.42 -54.91 11.44
N GLU A 367 -24.85 -54.09 12.33
CA GLU A 367 -23.38 -53.96 12.49
C GLU A 367 -22.66 -55.29 12.81
N ALA A 368 -23.37 -56.37 13.18
CA ALA A 368 -22.75 -57.66 13.47
C ALA A 368 -22.48 -58.51 12.21
N GLY A 369 -23.02 -58.12 11.05
CA GLY A 369 -22.94 -58.89 9.81
C GLY A 369 -23.74 -60.20 9.86
N LEU A 370 -23.95 -60.81 8.70
CA LEU A 370 -24.63 -62.10 8.56
C LEU A 370 -23.74 -63.09 7.82
N HIS A 371 -23.44 -64.21 8.47
CA HIS A 371 -22.73 -65.35 7.88
C HIS A 371 -23.69 -66.50 7.64
N LEU A 372 -23.65 -67.06 6.44
CA LEU A 372 -24.56 -68.13 6.04
C LEU A 372 -23.98 -68.97 4.90
N GLU A 373 -24.36 -70.24 4.90
CA GLU A 373 -24.09 -71.15 3.79
C GLU A 373 -25.31 -71.15 2.84
N THR A 374 -25.06 -70.93 1.54
CA THR A 374 -26.07 -70.93 0.49
C THR A 374 -25.54 -71.58 -0.79
N TYR A 375 -26.41 -71.73 -1.78
CA TYR A 375 -26.10 -72.32 -3.07
C TYR A 375 -26.25 -71.29 -4.19
N HIS A 376 -25.15 -70.99 -4.87
CA HIS A 376 -25.14 -70.11 -6.03
C HIS A 376 -25.18 -70.89 -7.35
N ARG A 377 -26.00 -70.47 -8.29
CA ARG A 377 -26.08 -70.99 -9.66
C ARG A 377 -25.16 -70.22 -10.58
N ARG A 378 -24.30 -70.95 -11.27
CA ARG A 378 -23.44 -70.43 -12.34
C ARG A 378 -24.23 -70.19 -13.62
N LYS A 379 -23.66 -69.40 -14.53
CA LYS A 379 -24.21 -69.14 -15.87
C LYS A 379 -24.49 -70.41 -16.69
N ASP A 380 -23.69 -71.45 -16.50
CA ASP A 380 -23.85 -72.76 -17.17
C ASP A 380 -24.92 -73.66 -16.53
N GLY A 381 -25.56 -73.20 -15.45
CA GLY A 381 -26.59 -73.91 -14.69
C GLY A 381 -26.06 -74.83 -13.59
N THR A 382 -24.74 -74.96 -13.42
CA THR A 382 -24.16 -75.71 -12.29
C THR A 382 -24.34 -74.98 -10.97
N ILE A 383 -24.41 -75.75 -9.87
CA ILE A 383 -24.57 -75.20 -8.52
C ILE A 383 -23.22 -75.21 -7.80
N LEU A 384 -22.90 -74.09 -7.16
CA LEU A 384 -21.74 -73.87 -6.32
C LEU A 384 -22.21 -73.70 -4.87
N ASP A 385 -21.67 -74.52 -3.99
CA ASP A 385 -21.81 -74.35 -2.54
C ASP A 385 -20.90 -73.21 -2.09
N VAL A 386 -21.46 -72.22 -1.38
CA VAL A 386 -20.76 -71.02 -0.94
C VAL A 386 -21.10 -70.65 0.50
N ASP A 387 -20.08 -70.20 1.21
CA ASP A 387 -20.24 -69.48 2.47
C ASP A 387 -20.15 -67.98 2.15
N ILE A 388 -21.18 -67.22 2.51
CA ILE A 388 -21.23 -65.78 2.27
C ILE A 388 -21.26 -65.02 3.58
N SER A 389 -20.55 -63.89 3.56
CA SER A 389 -20.51 -62.93 4.66
C SER A 389 -21.07 -61.61 4.15
N ILE A 390 -22.18 -61.17 4.73
CA ILE A 390 -22.84 -59.90 4.41
C ILE A 390 -22.53 -58.93 5.54
N ASN A 391 -21.93 -57.78 5.21
CA ASN A 391 -21.50 -56.77 6.18
C ASN A 391 -22.19 -55.43 5.92
#